data_AF-A0A225UZC3-F1
#
_entry.id   AF-A0A225UZC3-F1
#
_cell.length_a   1.000
_cell.length_b   1.000
_cell.length_c   1.000
_cell.angle_alpha   90.00
_cell.angle_beta   90.00
_cell.angle_gamma   90.00
#
_symmetry.space_group_name_H-M   'P 1'
#
loop_
_entity.id
_entity.type
_entity.pdbx_description
1 polymer ?
#
loop_
_entity_poly.entity_id
_entity_poly.type
_entity_poly.pdbx_seq_one_letter_code
_entity_poly.pdbx_strand_id
1 'polypeptide(L)'
;EEIETAKKVLGLMDVILRGEDGDVEMKTLGDIADFVTVFPGSKTTHFQQLKEQSGFEFEDMLFNDDDMENIHDVGALGVVCSQCPEGLTVESWLQGMEDFQLVKKQQSA
;
A
#
# COMPACT_ATOMS: atom_id res chain seq x y z
N GLU A 1 -1.06 8.98 21.51
CA GLU A 1 -0.80 10.27 20.85
C GLU A 1 -0.37 10.06 19.40
N GLU A 2 0.71 9.32 19.16
CA GLU A 2 1.25 9.06 17.80
C GLU A 2 0.25 8.48 16.80
N ILE A 3 -0.56 7.50 17.19
CA ILE A 3 -1.58 6.90 16.31
C ILE A 3 -2.60 7.94 15.82
N GLU A 4 -3.08 8.79 16.74
CA GLU A 4 -4.06 9.83 16.41
C GLU A 4 -3.43 10.93 15.56
N THR A 5 -2.17 11.25 15.80
CA THR A 5 -1.38 12.13 14.92
C THR A 5 -1.26 11.56 13.52
N ALA A 6 -0.91 10.27 13.37
CA ALA A 6 -0.79 9.62 12.07
C ALA A 6 -2.12 9.63 11.31
N LYS A 7 -3.25 9.30 11.97
CA LYS A 7 -4.58 9.41 11.36
C LYS A 7 -4.92 10.85 10.94
N LYS A 8 -4.56 11.83 11.76
CA LYS A 8 -4.77 13.25 11.43
C LYS A 8 -3.95 13.66 10.21
N VAL A 9 -2.71 13.18 10.08
CA VAL A 9 -1.85 13.47 8.92
C VAL A 9 -2.47 12.96 7.62
N LEU A 10 -3.12 11.78 7.62
CA LEU A 10 -3.83 11.30 6.42
C LEU A 10 -4.89 12.28 5.93
N GLY A 11 -5.62 12.93 6.84
CA GLY A 11 -6.62 13.96 6.53
C GLY A 11 -6.04 15.35 6.21
N LEU A 12 -4.72 15.49 6.15
CA LEU A 12 -4.02 16.74 5.80
C LEU A 12 -3.14 16.59 4.55
N MET A 13 -2.94 15.37 4.06
CA MET A 13 -2.12 15.11 2.88
C MET A 13 -2.97 15.23 1.62
N ASP A 14 -2.78 16.30 0.86
CA ASP A 14 -3.50 16.51 -0.40
C ASP A 14 -3.04 15.51 -1.47
N VAL A 15 -4.01 14.93 -2.16
CA VAL A 15 -3.85 14.06 -3.32
C VAL A 15 -4.64 14.65 -4.48
N ILE A 16 -3.97 14.76 -5.63
CA ILE A 16 -4.57 15.25 -6.87
C ILE A 16 -4.95 14.06 -7.73
N LEU A 17 -6.25 13.82 -7.88
CA LEU A 17 -6.79 12.81 -8.77
C LEU A 17 -7.02 13.42 -10.14
N ARG A 18 -6.65 12.68 -11.19
CA ARG A 18 -6.85 13.06 -12.59
C ARG A 18 -7.71 12.01 -13.27
N GLY A 19 -8.90 12.40 -13.68
CA GLY A 19 -9.82 11.55 -14.43
C GLY A 19 -9.42 11.41 -15.91
N GLU A 20 -9.98 10.41 -16.58
CA GLU A 20 -9.72 10.15 -18.01
C GLU A 20 -10.15 11.32 -18.91
N ASP A 21 -11.20 12.03 -18.53
CA ASP A 21 -11.73 13.21 -19.25
C ASP A 21 -10.93 14.51 -18.98
N GLY A 22 -9.86 14.42 -18.18
CA GLY A 22 -9.03 15.57 -17.80
C GLY A 22 -9.51 16.34 -16.56
N ASP A 23 -10.59 15.87 -15.93
CA ASP A 23 -11.07 16.41 -14.65
C ASP A 23 -10.01 16.25 -13.56
N VAL A 24 -9.82 17.30 -12.77
CA VAL A 24 -8.88 17.32 -11.66
C VAL A 24 -9.66 17.52 -10.37
N GLU A 25 -9.54 16.57 -9.46
CA GLU A 25 -10.14 16.64 -8.13
C GLU A 25 -9.04 16.62 -7.07
N MET A 26 -9.18 17.45 -6.05
CA MET A 26 -8.30 17.45 -4.88
C MET A 26 -9.04 16.78 -3.72
N LYS A 27 -8.40 15.77 -3.13
CA LYS A 27 -8.87 15.05 -1.95
C LYS A 27 -7.75 14.92 -0.94
N THR A 28 -8.06 14.50 0.28
CA THR A 28 -7.01 14.07 1.21
C THR A 28 -6.67 12.59 0.98
N LEU A 29 -5.49 12.15 1.42
CA LEU A 29 -5.15 10.73 1.43
C LEU A 29 -6.15 9.91 2.25
N GLY A 30 -6.64 10.48 3.35
CA GLY A 30 -7.69 9.88 4.17
C GLY A 30 -9.02 9.69 3.42
N ASP A 31 -9.36 10.57 2.49
CA ASP A 31 -10.61 10.47 1.71
C ASP A 31 -10.57 9.38 0.63
N ILE A 32 -9.38 8.93 0.23
CA ILE A 32 -9.18 7.93 -0.84
C ILE A 32 -8.74 6.56 -0.33
N ALA A 33 -8.45 6.43 0.97
CA ALA A 33 -8.02 5.19 1.59
C ALA A 33 -9.23 4.46 2.20
N ASP A 34 -9.70 3.39 1.55
CA ASP A 34 -10.85 2.61 2.02
C ASP A 34 -10.57 1.88 3.36
N PHE A 35 -9.33 1.46 3.57
CA PHE A 35 -8.89 0.72 4.75
C PHE A 35 -7.61 1.32 5.33
N VAL A 36 -7.58 1.49 6.66
CA VAL A 36 -6.45 2.12 7.36
C VAL A 36 -6.10 1.33 8.61
N THR A 37 -4.88 0.78 8.65
CA THR A 37 -4.33 0.07 9.80
C THR A 37 -3.14 0.82 10.39
N VAL A 38 -3.34 1.52 11.50
CA VAL A 38 -2.29 2.31 12.17
C VAL A 38 -2.30 2.00 13.67
N PHE A 39 -1.32 1.22 14.11
CA PHE A 39 -1.05 0.88 15.51
C PHE A 39 0.37 0.30 15.62
N PRO A 40 0.98 0.23 16.81
CA PRO A 40 2.25 -0.46 17.00
C PRO A 40 2.07 -1.98 16.85
N GLY A 41 2.96 -2.62 16.10
CA GLY A 41 2.93 -4.07 15.88
C GLY A 41 3.70 -4.47 14.64
N SER A 42 3.71 -5.78 14.34
CA SER A 42 4.30 -6.30 13.11
C SER A 42 3.42 -5.99 11.91
N LYS A 43 4.01 -5.71 10.74
CA LYS A 43 3.23 -5.51 9.50
C LYS A 43 2.43 -6.75 9.11
N THR A 44 2.83 -7.95 9.53
CA THR A 44 2.03 -9.17 9.36
C THR A 44 0.66 -9.07 10.04
N THR A 45 0.58 -8.46 11.23
CA THR A 45 -0.70 -8.23 11.92
C THR A 45 -1.55 -7.19 11.19
N HIS A 46 -0.92 -6.14 10.64
CA HIS A 46 -1.62 -5.14 9.84
C HIS A 46 -2.21 -5.75 8.57
N PHE A 47 -1.43 -6.58 7.85
CA PHE A 47 -1.87 -7.25 6.63
C PHE A 47 -2.99 -8.26 6.88
N GLN A 48 -2.98 -8.96 8.02
CA GLN A 48 -4.11 -9.81 8.42
C GLN A 48 -5.40 -8.99 8.55
N GLN A 49 -5.36 -7.84 9.22
CA GLN A 49 -6.53 -6.95 9.33
C GLN A 49 -6.95 -6.37 7.97
N LEU A 50 -6.01 -5.98 7.12
CA LEU A 50 -6.32 -5.48 5.77
C LEU A 50 -7.00 -6.56 4.92
N LYS A 51 -6.53 -7.81 4.99
CA LYS A 51 -7.17 -8.95 4.34
C LYS A 51 -8.60 -9.17 4.85
N GLU A 52 -8.80 -9.16 6.16
CA GLU A 52 -10.13 -9.32 6.76
C GLU A 52 -11.10 -8.21 6.34
N GLN A 53 -10.64 -6.96 6.26
CA GLN A 53 -11.47 -5.80 5.92
C GLN A 53 -11.77 -5.71 4.42
N SER A 54 -10.77 -5.98 3.57
CA SER A 54 -10.87 -5.82 2.12
C SER A 54 -11.39 -7.06 1.40
N GLY A 55 -11.20 -8.26 1.97
CA GLY A 55 -11.52 -9.53 1.35
C GLY A 55 -10.53 -9.97 0.26
N PHE A 56 -9.44 -9.24 0.03
CA PHE A 56 -8.41 -9.63 -0.93
C PHE A 56 -7.44 -10.67 -0.35
N GLU A 57 -7.00 -11.59 -1.21
CA GLU A 57 -5.95 -12.54 -0.86
C GLU A 57 -4.57 -11.85 -0.84
N PHE A 58 -3.60 -12.40 -0.10
CA PHE A 58 -2.27 -11.78 0.02
C PHE A 58 -1.55 -11.68 -1.33
N GLU A 59 -1.74 -12.68 -2.20
CA GLU A 59 -1.20 -12.69 -3.56
C GLU A 59 -1.80 -11.64 -4.49
N ASP A 60 -2.89 -10.98 -4.07
CA ASP A 60 -3.53 -9.86 -4.76
C ASP A 60 -3.15 -8.50 -4.17
N MET A 61 -2.10 -8.45 -3.33
CA MET A 61 -1.61 -7.21 -2.71
C MET A 61 -0.21 -6.84 -3.20
N LEU A 62 0.02 -5.53 -3.35
CA LEU A 62 1.33 -4.91 -3.54
C LEU A 62 1.65 -4.04 -2.32
N PHE A 63 2.84 -4.21 -1.75
CA PHE A 63 3.30 -3.51 -0.56
C PHE A 63 4.58 -2.71 -0.84
N ASN A 64 4.56 -1.41 -0.52
CA ASN A 64 5.72 -0.53 -0.58
C ASN A 64 6.12 -0.10 0.84
N ASP A 65 7.36 -0.37 1.24
CA ASP A 65 7.88 -0.03 2.58
C ASP A 65 9.39 0.22 2.48
N ASP A 66 9.92 1.13 3.30
CA ASP A 66 11.34 1.45 3.36
C ASP A 66 12.13 0.45 4.22
N ASP A 67 11.46 -0.23 5.15
CA ASP A 67 12.06 -1.18 6.09
C ASP A 67 12.14 -2.60 5.50
N MET A 68 13.36 -3.14 5.41
CA MET A 68 13.60 -4.49 4.87
C MET A 68 13.02 -5.62 5.72
N GLU A 69 12.90 -5.44 7.04
CA GLU A 69 12.30 -6.45 7.92
C GLU A 69 10.80 -6.55 7.61
N ASN A 70 10.13 -5.42 7.41
CA ASN A 70 8.74 -5.38 6.98
C ASN A 70 8.54 -6.05 5.62
N ILE A 71 9.41 -5.76 4.65
CA ILE A 71 9.37 -6.37 3.31
C ILE A 71 9.51 -7.89 3.38
N HIS A 72 10.46 -8.38 4.17
CA HIS A 72 10.68 -9.82 4.38
C HIS A 72 9.47 -10.49 5.03
N ASP A 73 8.97 -9.94 6.13
CA ASP A 73 7.90 -10.54 6.91
C ASP A 73 6.56 -10.55 6.17
N VAL A 74 6.24 -9.47 5.45
CA VAL A 74 5.02 -9.38 4.65
C VAL A 74 5.15 -10.21 3.36
N GLY A 75 6.34 -10.25 2.75
CA GLY A 75 6.59 -11.09 1.58
C GLY A 75 6.41 -12.57 1.87
N ALA A 76 6.74 -13.02 3.09
CA ALA A 76 6.49 -14.40 3.52
C ALA A 76 5.00 -14.79 3.57
N LEU A 77 4.07 -13.82 3.58
CA LEU A 77 2.63 -14.06 3.47
C LEU A 77 2.15 -14.30 2.04
N GLY A 78 3.00 -14.06 1.03
CA GLY A 78 2.66 -14.13 -0.39
C GLY A 78 2.32 -12.78 -1.04
N VAL A 79 2.49 -11.68 -0.30
CA VAL A 79 2.34 -10.32 -0.83
C VAL A 79 3.52 -9.96 -1.73
N VAL A 80 3.26 -9.27 -2.83
CA VAL A 80 4.34 -8.71 -3.66
C VAL A 80 4.86 -7.46 -2.97
N CYS A 81 6.15 -7.43 -2.66
CA CYS A 81 6.75 -6.33 -1.91
C CYS A 81 7.79 -5.58 -2.76
N SER A 82 7.80 -4.25 -2.66
CA SER A 82 8.78 -3.36 -3.29
C SER A 82 9.45 -2.50 -2.22
N GLN A 83 10.75 -2.72 -2.01
CA GLN A 83 11.53 -1.97 -1.03
C GLN A 83 11.77 -0.53 -1.54
N CYS A 84 11.45 0.45 -0.71
CA CYS A 84 11.45 1.87 -1.06
C CYS A 84 12.34 2.70 -0.09
N PRO A 85 13.68 2.54 -0.10
CA PRO A 85 14.56 3.18 0.88
C PRO A 85 14.59 4.72 0.81
N GLU A 86 14.17 5.30 -0.32
CA GLU A 86 14.05 6.76 -0.52
C GLU A 86 12.58 7.23 -0.44
N GLY A 87 11.70 6.41 0.13
CA GLY A 87 10.26 6.57 0.04
C GLY A 87 9.69 6.11 -1.31
N LEU A 88 8.37 6.22 -1.46
CA LEU A 88 7.68 5.83 -2.69
C LEU A 88 7.95 6.86 -3.80
N THR A 89 8.70 6.46 -4.82
CA THR A 89 8.97 7.27 -6.01
C THR A 89 8.13 6.76 -7.19
N VAL A 90 8.03 7.55 -8.26
CA VAL A 90 7.38 7.09 -9.50
C VAL A 90 8.08 5.85 -10.05
N GLU A 91 9.40 5.78 -9.94
CA GLU A 91 10.19 4.64 -10.40
C GLU A 91 9.90 3.39 -9.56
N SER A 92 9.97 3.47 -8.23
CA SER A 92 9.73 2.31 -7.36
C SER A 92 8.27 1.84 -7.41
N TRP A 93 7.33 2.77 -7.63
CA TRP A 93 5.93 2.45 -7.90
C TRP A 93 5.76 1.66 -9.19
N LEU A 94 6.30 2.15 -10.30
CA LEU A 94 6.19 1.47 -11.60
C LEU A 94 6.83 0.09 -11.57
N GLN A 95 8.02 -0.03 -10.98
CA GLN A 95 8.67 -1.33 -10.82
C GLN A 95 7.83 -2.31 -10.00
N GLY A 96 7.29 -1.87 -8.86
CA GLY A 96 6.42 -2.71 -8.03
C GLY A 96 5.16 -3.17 -8.77
N MET A 97 4.57 -2.30 -9.60
CA MET A 97 3.42 -2.66 -10.44
C MET A 97 3.78 -3.69 -11.52
N GLU A 98 4.95 -3.57 -12.16
CA GLU A 98 5.44 -4.55 -13.13
C GLU A 98 5.67 -5.91 -12.49
N ASP A 99 6.32 -5.95 -11.32
CA ASP A 99 6.58 -7.17 -10.56
C ASP A 99 5.28 -7.86 -10.16
N PHE A 100 4.31 -7.09 -9.66
CA PHE A 100 2.98 -7.59 -9.32
C PHE A 100 2.29 -8.23 -10.53
N GLN A 101 2.28 -7.54 -11.68
CA GLN A 101 1.67 -8.06 -12.90
C GLN A 101 2.37 -9.31 -13.43
N LEU A 102 3.70 -9.40 -13.29
CA LEU A 102 4.46 -10.57 -13.70
C LEU A 102 4.08 -11.80 -12.85
N VAL A 103 4.00 -11.63 -11.53
CA VAL A 103 3.58 -12.70 -10.61
C VAL A 103 2.15 -13.15 -10.93
N LYS A 104 1.20 -12.24 -11.10
CA LYS A 104 -0.18 -12.59 -11.45
C LYS A 104 -0.30 -13.35 -12.78
N LYS A 105 0.50 -12.99 -13.79
CA LYS A 105 0.57 -13.72 -15.08
C LYS A 105 1.06 -15.14 -14.90
N GLN A 106 2.07 -15.36 -14.06
CA GLN A 106 2.64 -16.68 -13.78
C GLN A 106 1.67 -17.59 -13.00
N GLN A 107 0.85 -17.01 -12.11
CA GLN A 107 -0.18 -17.75 -11.38
C GLN A 107 -1.38 -18.16 -12.24
N SER A 108 -1.65 -17.41 -13.31
CA SER A 108 -2.80 -17.64 -14.20
C SER A 108 -2.48 -18.54 -15.40
N ALA A 109 -1.21 -18.94 -15.55
CA ALA A 109 -0.70 -19.79 -16.63
C ALA A 109 -0.59 -21.25 -16.20
#